data_AF-A0A0C5BXM0-F1
#
_entry.id   AF-A0A0C5BXM0-F1
#
_cell.length_a   1.000
_cell.length_b   1.000
_cell.length_c   1.000
_cell.angle_alpha   90.00
_cell.angle_beta   90.00
_cell.angle_gamma   90.00
#
_symmetry.space_group_name_H-M   'P 1'
#
loop_
_entity.id
_entity.type
_entity.pdbx_description
1 polymer ?
#
loop_
_entity_poly.entity_id
_entity_poly.type
_entity_poly.pdbx_seq_one_letter_code
_entity_poly.pdbx_strand_id
1 'polypeptide(L)'
;MSKLTSKKKAVYLQIIISRDGFKCFYCKQSFVKNNWIYEHLDNNPNHSEVENIVLAHQSCNLKKRNDCDMQIMAMEKLKLNHQVNLSCERESVELEGPTLSPEMDTNMQNFEITEQYITEIIQTDTSIEAKNAINAAAMLCHKKTGSGSTVAIRRYIDMLTSSEGPFMFAKNDEGKKIIIKRSGK
;
A
#
# COMPACT_ATOMS: atom_id res chain seq x y z
N MET A 1 -6.68 -21.53 17.49
CA MET A 1 -6.25 -20.78 16.30
C MET A 1 -6.72 -19.34 16.45
N SER A 2 -5.85 -18.36 16.20
CA SER A 2 -6.20 -16.94 16.26
C SER A 2 -7.30 -16.61 15.24
N LYS A 3 -8.37 -15.93 15.67
CA LYS A 3 -9.51 -15.49 14.83
C LYS A 3 -9.23 -14.19 14.06
N LEU A 4 -7.96 -13.86 13.81
CA LEU A 4 -7.63 -12.69 12.98
C LEU A 4 -7.99 -12.96 11.52
N THR A 5 -8.77 -12.06 10.93
CA THR A 5 -9.06 -12.07 9.49
C THR A 5 -7.79 -11.77 8.68
N SER A 6 -7.72 -12.24 7.43
CA SER A 6 -6.55 -12.01 6.57
C SER A 6 -6.23 -10.51 6.39
N LYS A 7 -7.27 -9.66 6.31
CA LYS A 7 -7.13 -8.21 6.25
C LYS A 7 -6.47 -7.64 7.52
N LYS A 8 -6.94 -8.04 8.70
CA LYS A 8 -6.33 -7.62 9.98
C LYS A 8 -4.87 -8.08 10.09
N LYS A 9 -4.57 -9.30 9.64
CA LYS A 9 -3.19 -9.82 9.64
C LYS A 9 -2.26 -8.93 8.82
N ALA A 10 -2.60 -8.56 7.59
CA ALA A 10 -1.75 -7.70 6.76
C ALA A 10 -1.44 -6.36 7.45
N VAL A 11 -2.47 -5.70 7.99
CA VAL A 11 -2.31 -4.42 8.70
C VAL A 11 -1.48 -4.58 9.98
N TYR A 12 -1.79 -5.59 10.79
CA TYR A 12 -1.13 -5.81 12.07
C TYR A 12 0.34 -6.18 11.89
N LEU A 13 0.70 -6.88 10.81
CA LEU A 13 2.09 -7.22 10.54
C LEU A 13 2.96 -5.97 10.50
N GLN A 14 2.53 -4.94 9.77
CA GLN A 14 3.28 -3.69 9.62
C GLN A 14 3.41 -2.94 10.95
N ILE A 15 2.29 -2.83 11.68
CA ILE A 15 2.27 -2.16 12.99
C ILE A 15 3.20 -2.87 13.97
N ILE A 16 3.15 -4.21 14.02
CA ILE A 16 3.96 -4.98 14.97
C ILE A 16 5.44 -4.97 14.57
N ILE A 17 5.76 -5.01 13.27
CA ILE A 17 7.16 -4.88 12.81
C ILE A 17 7.73 -3.51 13.19
N SER A 18 6.97 -2.44 12.97
CA SER A 18 7.39 -1.08 13.37
C SER A 18 7.59 -0.98 14.88
N ARG A 19 6.66 -1.53 15.67
CA ARG A 19 6.68 -1.47 17.14
C ARG A 19 7.75 -2.35 17.81
N ASP A 20 7.90 -3.58 17.35
CA ASP A 20 8.64 -4.64 18.06
C ASP A 20 9.82 -5.22 17.26
N GLY A 21 9.90 -4.89 15.96
CA GLY A 21 10.80 -5.51 15.00
C GLY A 21 10.32 -6.87 14.50
N PHE A 22 10.92 -7.36 13.41
CA PHE A 22 10.60 -8.67 12.84
C PHE A 22 11.34 -9.82 13.55
N LYS A 23 10.99 -10.04 14.82
CA LYS A 23 11.58 -11.08 15.68
C LYS A 23 10.55 -11.65 16.65
N CYS A 24 10.83 -12.83 17.19
CA CYS A 24 9.97 -13.44 18.20
C CYS A 24 9.93 -12.59 19.47
N PHE A 25 8.74 -12.26 19.95
CA PHE A 25 8.58 -11.47 21.16
C PHE A 25 9.21 -12.14 22.39
N TYR A 26 9.09 -13.46 22.54
CA TYR A 26 9.60 -14.16 23.72
C TYR A 26 11.10 -14.42 23.67
N CYS A 27 11.59 -15.14 22.65
CA CYS A 27 13.00 -15.52 22.56
C CYS A 27 13.90 -14.48 21.89
N LYS A 28 13.33 -13.38 21.36
CA LYS A 28 14.03 -12.29 20.66
C LYS A 28 14.82 -12.69 19.41
N GLN A 29 14.79 -13.96 19.02
CA GLN A 29 15.42 -14.45 17.79
C GLN A 29 14.63 -13.99 16.56
N SER A 30 15.36 -13.61 15.52
CA SER A 30 14.79 -13.30 14.21
C SER A 30 14.12 -14.54 13.60
N PHE A 31 13.07 -14.30 12.82
CA PHE A 31 12.38 -15.37 12.11
C PHE A 31 13.18 -15.83 10.90
N VAL A 32 13.28 -17.15 10.73
CA VAL A 32 13.84 -17.76 9.52
C VAL A 32 12.65 -18.22 8.68
N LYS A 33 12.31 -17.47 7.63
CA LYS A 33 11.11 -17.64 6.78
C LYS A 33 9.79 -17.27 7.50
N ASN A 34 8.64 -17.68 6.95
CA ASN A 34 7.30 -17.45 7.50
C ASN A 34 6.95 -18.35 8.70
N ASN A 35 7.91 -18.60 9.60
CA ASN A 35 7.75 -19.51 10.75
C ASN A 35 7.22 -18.81 12.03
N TRP A 36 6.54 -17.69 11.85
CA TRP A 36 5.99 -16.86 12.92
C TRP A 36 4.47 -16.95 12.98
N ILE A 37 3.91 -16.68 14.14
CA ILE A 37 2.45 -16.66 14.37
C ILE A 37 2.05 -15.37 15.07
N TYR A 38 0.78 -14.98 14.86
CA TYR A 38 0.12 -13.96 15.68
C TYR A 38 -0.33 -14.59 16.99
N GLU A 39 0.24 -14.10 18.09
CA GLU A 39 0.00 -14.60 19.43
C GLU A 39 -0.71 -13.53 20.28
N HIS A 40 -1.67 -13.96 21.11
CA HIS A 40 -2.45 -13.06 21.96
C HIS A 40 -1.81 -13.02 23.35
N LEU A 41 -1.36 -11.84 23.77
CA LEU A 41 -0.63 -11.66 25.02
C LEU A 41 -1.44 -12.14 26.24
N ASP A 42 -2.75 -11.93 26.25
CA ASP A 42 -3.65 -12.37 27.33
C ASP A 42 -4.21 -13.81 27.17
N ASN A 43 -3.78 -14.56 26.15
CA ASN A 43 -4.31 -15.88 25.78
C ASN A 43 -5.80 -15.91 25.37
N ASN A 44 -6.49 -14.77 25.28
CA ASN A 44 -7.90 -14.71 24.92
C ASN A 44 -8.05 -14.49 23.40
N PRO A 45 -8.54 -15.49 22.63
CA PRO A 45 -8.65 -15.39 21.18
C PRO A 45 -9.73 -14.40 20.70
N ASN A 46 -10.56 -13.87 21.60
CA ASN A 46 -11.58 -12.87 21.26
C ASN A 46 -11.05 -11.44 21.34
N HIS A 47 -9.89 -11.21 21.99
CA HIS A 47 -9.28 -9.90 22.14
C HIS A 47 -8.28 -9.64 21.01
N SER A 48 -8.80 -9.42 19.81
CA SER A 48 -8.02 -9.28 18.58
C SER A 48 -7.59 -7.84 18.27
N GLU A 49 -7.37 -7.01 19.30
CA GLU A 49 -6.82 -5.65 19.13
C GLU A 49 -5.30 -5.69 18.98
N VAL A 50 -4.72 -4.77 18.21
CA VAL A 50 -3.30 -4.83 17.79
C VAL A 50 -2.34 -4.73 18.99
N GLU A 51 -2.78 -4.10 20.08
CA GLU A 51 -2.09 -3.98 21.35
C GLU A 51 -1.93 -5.32 22.04
N ASN A 52 -2.87 -6.24 21.83
CA ASN A 52 -2.85 -7.59 22.39
C ASN A 52 -2.17 -8.61 21.48
N ILE A 53 -1.68 -8.21 20.31
CA ILE A 53 -1.04 -9.12 19.36
C ILE A 53 0.46 -8.87 19.27
N VAL A 54 1.23 -9.95 19.27
CA VAL A 54 2.66 -9.97 18.96
C VAL A 54 3.03 -11.07 17.96
N LEU A 55 4.22 -10.96 17.38
CA LEU A 55 4.81 -12.06 16.61
C LEU A 55 5.59 -12.99 17.54
N ALA A 56 5.33 -14.29 17.44
CA ALA A 56 6.06 -15.29 18.20
C ALA A 56 6.32 -16.55 17.37
N HIS A 57 7.32 -17.35 17.78
CA HIS A 57 7.41 -18.73 17.33
C HIS A 57 6.29 -19.57 17.92
N GLN A 58 5.79 -20.55 17.17
CA GLN A 58 4.79 -21.50 17.67
C GLN A 58 5.28 -22.23 18.94
N SER A 59 6.56 -22.57 18.99
CA SER A 59 7.18 -23.21 20.16
C SER A 59 7.16 -22.31 21.40
N CYS A 60 7.43 -21.01 21.25
CA CYS A 60 7.38 -20.05 22.35
C CYS A 60 5.96 -19.86 22.87
N ASN A 61 4.97 -19.76 21.98
CA ASN A 61 3.56 -19.67 22.35
C ASN A 61 3.08 -20.90 23.15
N LEU A 62 3.53 -22.11 22.77
CA LEU A 62 3.21 -23.31 23.53
C LEU A 62 3.86 -23.30 24.93
N LYS A 63 5.11 -22.85 25.03
CA LYS A 63 5.83 -22.73 26.31
C LYS A 63 5.16 -21.74 27.25
N LYS A 64 4.77 -20.57 26.74
CA LYS A 64 4.11 -19.48 27.51
C LYS A 64 2.89 -19.96 28.29
N ARG A 65 2.15 -20.98 27.82
CA ARG A 65 0.99 -21.51 28.56
C ARG A 65 1.32 -22.06 29.95
N ASN A 66 2.55 -22.54 30.13
CA ASN A 66 3.00 -23.18 31.36
C ASN A 66 4.15 -22.42 32.04
N ASP A 67 4.64 -21.34 31.42
CA ASP A 67 5.77 -20.54 31.89
C ASP A 67 5.25 -19.23 32.48
N CYS A 68 5.34 -19.10 33.80
CA CYS A 68 4.83 -17.94 34.55
C CYS A 68 5.55 -16.64 34.14
N ASP A 69 6.87 -16.69 33.93
CA ASP A 69 7.67 -15.52 33.57
C ASP A 69 7.29 -15.01 32.18
N MET A 70 7.05 -15.92 31.23
CA MET A 70 6.54 -15.55 29.91
C MET A 70 5.14 -14.94 29.97
N GLN A 71 4.28 -15.38 30.88
CA GLN A 71 2.95 -14.80 31.07
C GLN A 71 3.03 -13.40 31.68
N ILE A 72 3.89 -13.20 32.67
CA ILE A 72 4.15 -11.89 33.26
C ILE A 72 4.67 -10.94 32.18
N MET A 73 5.68 -11.36 31.40
CA MET A 73 6.23 -10.57 30.29
C MET A 73 5.16 -10.21 29.25
N ALA A 74 4.24 -11.13 28.94
CA ALA A 74 3.15 -10.88 28.00
C ALA A 74 2.16 -9.83 28.53
N MET A 75 1.78 -9.92 29.81
CA MET A 75 0.87 -8.96 30.45
C MET A 75 1.50 -7.58 30.61
N GLU A 76 2.79 -7.51 30.95
CA GLU A 76 3.55 -6.25 30.98
C GLU A 76 3.59 -5.61 29.60
N LYS A 77 3.85 -6.39 28.55
CA LYS A 77 3.85 -5.90 27.17
C LYS A 77 2.48 -5.38 26.76
N LEU A 78 1.40 -6.07 27.12
CA LEU A 78 0.03 -5.62 26.84
C LEU A 78 -0.23 -4.27 27.50
N LYS A 79 0.14 -4.11 28.77
CA LYS A 79 0.02 -2.86 29.51
C LYS A 79 0.82 -1.73 28.85
N LEU A 80 2.06 -1.99 28.44
CA LEU A 80 2.90 -1.03 27.74
C LEU A 80 2.29 -0.62 26.39
N ASN A 81 1.81 -1.57 25.61
CA ASN A 81 1.17 -1.29 24.32
C ASN A 81 -0.06 -0.38 24.48
N HIS A 82 -0.87 -0.61 25.51
CA HIS A 82 -2.01 0.28 25.84
C HIS A 82 -1.56 1.66 26.31
N GLN A 83 -0.52 1.75 27.13
CA GLN A 83 -0.01 3.03 27.64
C GLN A 83 0.55 3.91 26.53
N VAL A 84 1.36 3.33 25.64
CA VAL A 84 1.94 4.04 24.49
C VAL A 84 0.83 4.59 23.57
N ASN A 85 -0.28 3.85 23.42
CA ASN A 85 -1.43 4.30 22.63
C ASN A 85 -2.31 5.36 23.31
N LEU A 86 -2.18 5.57 24.62
CA LEU A 86 -2.91 6.59 25.39
C LEU A 86 -2.17 7.92 25.47
N SER A 87 -0.83 7.88 25.48
CA SER A 87 0.02 9.07 25.34
C SER A 87 -0.05 9.57 23.90
N CYS A 88 -0.55 10.79 23.75
CA CYS A 88 -0.89 11.46 22.51
C CYS A 88 0.34 11.69 21.61
N GLU A 89 0.80 10.66 20.92
CA GLU A 89 1.80 10.69 19.84
C GLU A 89 1.62 9.41 19.01
N ARG A 90 0.46 9.27 18.36
CA ARG A 90 0.53 8.70 17.02
C ARG A 90 1.37 9.71 16.24
N GLU A 91 2.67 9.46 16.11
CA GLU A 91 3.21 9.56 14.76
C GLU A 91 2.19 8.79 13.93
N SER A 92 1.44 9.52 13.12
CA SER A 92 0.76 8.92 12.01
C SER A 92 1.87 8.18 11.27
N VAL A 93 2.07 6.91 11.60
CA VAL A 93 2.35 5.93 10.58
C VAL A 93 1.22 6.23 9.62
N GLU A 94 1.54 6.97 8.57
CA GLU A 94 0.73 7.10 7.38
C GLU A 94 0.57 5.64 6.92
N LEU A 95 -0.38 4.95 7.54
CA LEU A 95 -0.93 3.72 7.06
C LEU A 95 -1.63 4.18 5.80
N GLU A 96 -0.89 4.18 4.69
CA GLU A 96 -1.40 4.39 3.35
C GLU A 96 -2.67 3.55 3.21
N GLY A 97 -3.82 4.19 3.37
CA GLY A 97 -5.08 3.67 3.90
C GLY A 97 -5.34 2.16 3.79
N PRO A 98 -6.47 1.71 3.21
CA PRO A 98 -6.52 0.33 2.76
C PRO A 98 -5.47 0.21 1.65
N THR A 99 -4.40 -0.58 1.86
CA THR A 99 -3.51 -1.01 0.78
C THR A 99 -4.41 -1.44 -0.37
N LEU A 100 -4.44 -0.59 -1.39
CA LEU A 100 -5.04 -0.88 -2.68
C LEU A 100 -4.52 -2.26 -3.08
N SER A 101 -5.32 -3.08 -3.76
CA SER A 101 -4.77 -4.33 -4.27
C SER A 101 -3.50 -4.00 -5.09
N PRO A 102 -2.50 -4.88 -5.20
CA PRO A 102 -1.33 -4.61 -6.03
C PRO A 102 -1.70 -4.15 -7.46
N GLU A 103 -2.85 -4.59 -7.95
CA GLU A 103 -3.46 -4.16 -9.21
C GLU A 103 -3.96 -2.70 -9.18
N MET A 104 -4.58 -2.27 -8.08
CA MET A 104 -5.00 -0.88 -7.88
C MET A 104 -3.79 0.05 -7.71
N ASP A 105 -2.74 -0.37 -7.00
CA ASP A 105 -1.47 0.37 -6.90
C ASP A 105 -0.81 0.53 -8.28
N THR A 106 -0.73 -0.57 -9.03
CA THR A 106 -0.19 -0.56 -10.40
C THR A 106 -1.00 0.35 -11.32
N ASN A 107 -2.32 0.36 -11.19
CA ASN A 107 -3.19 1.23 -11.98
C ASN A 107 -3.00 2.70 -11.62
N MET A 108 -2.87 3.03 -10.34
CA MET A 108 -2.62 4.41 -9.88
C MET A 108 -1.27 4.91 -10.38
N GLN A 109 -0.21 4.11 -10.23
CA GLN A 109 1.11 4.43 -10.78
C GLN A 109 1.10 4.60 -12.30
N ASN A 110 0.39 3.72 -13.03
CA ASN A 110 0.28 3.85 -14.48
C ASN A 110 -0.49 5.10 -14.90
N PHE A 111 -1.49 5.52 -14.12
CA PHE A 111 -2.19 6.79 -14.35
C PHE A 111 -1.22 7.97 -14.19
N GLU A 112 -0.48 8.04 -13.08
CA GLU A 112 0.51 9.09 -12.80
C GLU A 112 1.60 9.16 -13.89
N ILE A 113 2.14 8.02 -14.31
CA ILE A 113 3.14 7.95 -15.39
C ILE A 113 2.57 8.49 -16.70
N THR A 114 1.29 8.18 -17.00
CA THR A 114 0.63 8.64 -18.21
C THR A 114 0.40 10.16 -18.18
N GLU A 115 -0.07 10.68 -17.05
CA GLU A 115 -0.27 12.12 -16.85
C GLU A 115 1.05 12.89 -16.97
N GLN A 116 2.10 12.43 -16.30
CA GLN A 116 3.43 13.04 -16.34
C GLN A 116 3.95 13.08 -17.79
N TYR A 117 3.90 11.95 -18.50
CA TYR A 117 4.37 11.86 -19.88
C TYR A 117 3.66 12.85 -20.82
N ILE A 118 2.33 12.94 -20.74
CA ILE A 118 1.55 13.86 -21.57
C ILE A 118 1.84 15.31 -21.18
N THR A 119 1.98 15.59 -19.89
CA THR A 119 2.28 16.93 -19.38
C THR A 119 3.64 17.41 -19.90
N GLU A 120 4.68 16.59 -19.78
CA GLU A 120 6.03 16.93 -20.25
C GLU A 120 6.05 17.22 -21.75
N ILE A 121 5.43 16.38 -22.56
CA ILE A 121 5.39 16.59 -24.02
C ILE A 121 4.57 17.81 -24.39
N ILE A 122 3.43 18.06 -23.74
CA ILE A 122 2.64 19.26 -24.05
C ILE A 122 3.39 20.53 -23.60
N GLN A 123 4.21 20.46 -22.55
CA GLN A 123 5.07 21.57 -22.13
C GLN A 123 6.20 21.85 -23.14
N THR A 124 6.79 20.82 -23.76
CA THR A 124 7.89 21.00 -24.71
C THR A 124 7.43 21.20 -26.15
N ASP A 125 6.50 20.37 -26.62
CA ASP A 125 6.15 20.20 -28.03
C ASP A 125 4.75 20.76 -28.34
N THR A 126 4.07 21.34 -27.35
CA THR A 126 2.71 21.94 -27.38
C THR A 126 1.55 20.97 -27.66
N SER A 127 1.79 19.88 -28.38
CA SER A 127 0.77 18.90 -28.75
C SER A 127 1.36 17.50 -28.96
N ILE A 128 0.50 16.49 -28.83
CA ILE A 128 0.86 15.10 -29.14
C ILE A 128 -0.28 14.39 -29.87
N GLU A 129 0.03 13.58 -30.89
CA GLU A 129 -0.96 12.72 -31.54
C GLU A 129 -1.52 11.69 -30.57
N ALA A 130 -2.84 11.59 -30.44
CA ALA A 130 -3.49 10.73 -29.45
C ALA A 130 -3.11 9.25 -29.61
N LYS A 131 -2.95 8.76 -30.85
CA LYS A 131 -2.53 7.38 -31.11
C LYS A 131 -1.10 7.12 -30.63
N ASN A 132 -0.21 8.08 -30.88
CA ASN A 132 1.17 8.00 -30.41
C ASN A 132 1.23 8.06 -28.88
N ALA A 133 0.45 8.97 -28.27
CA ALA A 133 0.36 9.10 -26.82
C ALA A 133 -0.05 7.79 -26.14
N ILE A 134 -1.08 7.09 -26.64
CA ILE A 134 -1.54 5.81 -26.09
C ILE A 134 -0.43 4.76 -26.13
N ASN A 135 0.22 4.59 -27.29
CA ASN A 135 1.22 3.53 -27.48
C ASN A 135 2.50 3.82 -26.68
N ALA A 136 2.97 5.05 -26.70
CA ALA A 136 4.16 5.46 -25.98
C ALA A 136 3.96 5.38 -24.45
N ALA A 137 2.83 5.87 -23.93
CA ALA A 137 2.51 5.78 -22.52
C ALA A 137 2.33 4.31 -22.07
N ALA A 138 1.72 3.45 -22.89
CA ALA A 138 1.63 2.02 -22.59
C ALA A 138 3.01 1.37 -22.47
N MET A 139 3.93 1.69 -23.37
CA MET A 139 5.32 1.19 -23.31
C MET A 139 6.08 1.73 -22.08
N LEU A 140 5.89 3.00 -21.73
CA LEU A 140 6.48 3.61 -20.53
C LEU A 140 5.97 2.94 -19.24
N CYS A 141 4.66 2.73 -19.14
CA CYS A 141 4.04 2.02 -18.02
C CYS A 141 4.59 0.61 -17.91
N HIS A 142 4.63 -0.15 -19.02
CA HIS A 142 5.17 -1.50 -19.01
C HIS A 142 6.64 -1.56 -18.55
N LYS A 143 7.48 -0.59 -18.95
CA LYS A 143 8.89 -0.52 -18.50
C LYS A 143 9.03 -0.23 -17.00
N LYS A 144 8.15 0.60 -16.43
CA LYS A 144 8.25 1.04 -15.02
C LYS A 144 7.55 0.08 -14.05
N THR A 145 6.37 -0.41 -14.39
CA THR A 145 5.51 -1.20 -13.49
C THR A 145 5.33 -2.66 -13.92
N GLY A 146 5.90 -3.05 -15.07
CA GLY A 146 5.70 -4.38 -15.66
C GLY A 146 4.33 -4.54 -16.37
N SER A 147 3.43 -3.56 -16.27
CA SER A 147 2.08 -3.61 -16.83
C SER A 147 1.75 -2.35 -17.63
N GLY A 148 1.13 -2.50 -18.81
CA GLY A 148 0.85 -1.36 -19.70
C GLY A 148 -0.25 -1.66 -20.72
N SER A 149 -1.49 -1.81 -20.26
CA SER A 149 -2.63 -2.06 -21.17
C SER A 149 -3.02 -0.81 -21.94
N THR A 150 -2.98 -0.86 -23.27
CA THR A 150 -3.42 0.25 -24.15
C THR A 150 -4.88 0.65 -23.90
N VAL A 151 -5.72 -0.29 -23.46
CA VAL A 151 -7.13 -0.02 -23.10
C VAL A 151 -7.21 0.82 -21.83
N ALA A 152 -6.39 0.51 -20.81
CA ALA A 152 -6.34 1.28 -19.58
C ALA A 152 -5.79 2.69 -19.83
N ILE A 153 -4.69 2.79 -20.59
CA ILE A 153 -4.09 4.08 -20.98
C ILE A 153 -5.08 4.96 -21.75
N ARG A 154 -5.87 4.39 -22.68
CA ARG A 154 -6.93 5.13 -23.36
C ARG A 154 -7.93 5.74 -22.37
N ARG A 155 -8.36 4.97 -21.37
CA ARG A 155 -9.27 5.46 -20.32
C ARG A 155 -8.64 6.58 -19.49
N TYR A 156 -7.35 6.48 -19.18
CA TYR A 156 -6.62 7.54 -18.46
C TYR A 156 -6.56 8.83 -19.29
N ILE A 157 -6.27 8.72 -20.58
CA ILE A 157 -6.28 9.87 -21.50
C ILE A 157 -7.68 10.47 -21.61
N ASP A 158 -8.72 9.65 -21.72
CA ASP A 158 -10.11 10.13 -21.76
C ASP A 158 -10.48 10.87 -20.45
N MET A 159 -9.96 10.42 -19.30
CA MET A 159 -10.11 11.12 -18.01
C MET A 159 -9.35 12.45 -17.98
N LEU A 160 -8.09 12.47 -18.42
CA LEU A 160 -7.25 13.67 -18.48
C LEU A 160 -7.75 14.71 -19.51
N THR A 161 -8.55 14.27 -20.48
CA THR A 161 -9.17 15.12 -21.51
C THR A 161 -10.66 15.39 -21.26
N SER A 162 -11.21 14.89 -20.14
CA SER A 162 -12.59 15.14 -19.70
C SER A 162 -12.83 16.64 -19.47
N SER A 163 -14.09 17.05 -19.26
CA SER A 163 -14.42 18.47 -18.99
C SER A 163 -13.63 19.08 -17.83
N GLU A 164 -13.32 18.27 -16.81
CA GLU A 164 -12.54 18.68 -15.63
C GLU A 164 -11.02 18.50 -15.80
N GLY A 165 -10.61 17.76 -16.83
CA GLY A 165 -9.21 17.41 -17.08
C GLY A 165 -8.36 18.58 -17.63
N PRO A 166 -7.03 18.55 -17.41
CA PRO A 166 -6.12 19.62 -17.82
C PRO A 166 -5.93 19.73 -19.35
N PHE A 167 -6.27 18.68 -20.10
CA PHE A 167 -6.06 18.61 -21.54
C PHE A 167 -7.38 18.58 -22.30
N MET A 168 -7.31 18.79 -23.61
CA MET A 168 -8.43 18.63 -24.52
C MET A 168 -7.98 18.00 -25.84
N PHE A 169 -8.93 17.40 -26.56
CA PHE A 169 -8.69 16.95 -27.92
C PHE A 169 -8.91 18.08 -28.91
N ALA A 170 -7.99 18.19 -29.86
CA ALA A 170 -8.11 19.03 -31.04
C ALA A 170 -7.80 18.21 -32.30
N LYS A 171 -7.98 18.81 -33.48
CA LYS A 171 -7.51 18.24 -34.74
C LYS A 171 -6.31 19.05 -35.20
N ASN A 172 -5.29 18.38 -35.71
CA ASN A 172 -4.22 19.05 -36.45
C ASN A 172 -4.67 19.38 -37.89
N ASP A 173 -3.80 20.07 -38.64
CA ASP A 173 -4.05 20.45 -40.03
C ASP A 173 -4.25 19.23 -40.97
N GLU A 174 -3.74 18.05 -40.57
CA GLU A 174 -3.92 16.77 -41.27
C GLU A 174 -5.21 16.04 -40.87
N GLY A 175 -6.04 16.62 -40.00
CA GLY A 175 -7.29 16.02 -39.51
C GLY A 175 -7.12 14.91 -38.44
N LYS A 176 -5.89 14.65 -37.99
CA LYS A 176 -5.58 13.70 -36.92
C LYS A 176 -5.93 14.27 -35.54
N LYS A 177 -6.35 13.39 -34.64
CA LYS A 177 -6.72 13.73 -33.26
C LYS A 177 -5.46 13.95 -32.42
N ILE A 178 -5.27 15.17 -31.94
CA ILE A 178 -4.15 15.57 -31.08
C ILE A 178 -4.65 15.94 -29.68
N ILE A 179 -3.78 15.81 -28.69
CA ILE A 179 -3.99 16.24 -27.31
C ILE A 179 -3.22 17.55 -27.13
N ILE A 180 -3.90 18.56 -26.61
CA ILE A 180 -3.33 19.89 -26.33
C ILE A 180 -3.71 20.34 -24.92
N LYS A 181 -3.02 21.35 -24.39
CA LYS A 181 -3.41 22.02 -23.15
C LYS A 181 -4.79 22.67 -23.34
N ARG A 182 -5.65 22.56 -22.33
CA ARG A 182 -6.96 23.21 -22.36
C ARG A 182 -6.81 24.73 -22.31
N SER A 183 -7.36 25.41 -23.30
CA SER A 183 -7.42 26.88 -23.35
C SER A 183 -8.72 27.34 -22.68
N GLY A 184 -8.64 27.98 -21.50
CA GLY A 184 -9.82 28.55 -20.83
C GLY A 184 -9.93 28.38 -19.30
N LYS A 185 -8.84 28.09 -18.58
CA LYS A 185 -8.73 28.28 -17.12
C LYS A 185 -7.61 29.28 -16.84
#